data_AF-D2V0M3-F1
#
_entry.id   AF-D2V0M3-F1
#
_cell.length_a   1.000
_cell.length_b   1.000
_cell.length_c   1.000
_cell.angle_alpha   90.00
_cell.angle_beta   90.00
_cell.angle_gamma   90.00
#
_symmetry.space_group_name_H-M   'P 1'
#
loop_
_entity.id
_entity.type
_entity.pdbx_description
1 polymer ?
#
loop_
_entity_poly.entity_id
_entity_poly.type
_entity_poly.pdbx_seq_one_letter_code
_entity_poly.pdbx_strand_id
1 'polypeptide(L)'
;MSSQGRSSSTGNKKQLTLGDFLNNDKRKRPDEESWIEKTRKQIRNNPPPTQPNDNSSTRSFNDHSSNSNPPFKTKASKQPNYDNQNYAQPPPSTPPRTSNRRKSTPGWNRDCVKLPCHENNVYFQNNRQLSKWYLIKTVLQQRISDVNDIIQIIKTVNSSWSFSSNTFNSLETLFNNIYTAKDKDQFFNTTLPCLQSLALDLPNLIDEIPLLKKQEDSSVTLTRKQICCLLIHAFFCTFPRRNQTSNPSDEYYYYPSINFITLFKKSPLTKRVIKKDPFNIPVDPKDTFKSPSLSPENTPEIPQQNDTSSSIPSSTDLNSSIVTQTTNDSTAIASSNHMDANLDATIISSTTTTQTTTTSNEVIITKTLSISETISIEDDLLFDEDLLSPSKFEEEEFEETSLLIEKLKTVINYFNLMAEYILNNNSIIDEKVSFERKVLLDDSKDMDKMFQNSSEKLLSNIEIRDNGTIEDNSPHTLDCCHVDFANKMLGGGVLGNGAVQEEIRFLINTECIIGRLFTEELDDNETLLIRNTKRFSTYEGYSYSYRYTGTYDENCENFSTINYPIIAIDALNFNSAPFRSPFDQFKAKYIQREINKIYCGFIGSDCKIISTGNLGK
;
A
#
# COMPACT_ATOMS: atom_id res chain seq x y z
N MET A 1 -68.99 49.24 0.06
CA MET A 1 -68.49 49.94 1.26
C MET A 1 -67.00 49.68 1.36
N SER A 2 -66.19 50.75 1.29
CA SER A 2 -64.82 50.96 1.81
C SER A 2 -63.83 49.77 1.92
N SER A 3 -62.54 49.81 1.61
CA SER A 3 -61.59 50.73 0.96
C SER A 3 -60.18 50.18 1.31
N GLN A 4 -59.20 50.29 0.39
CA GLN A 4 -57.73 50.18 0.60
C GLN A 4 -57.19 48.76 0.93
N GLY A 5 -56.14 48.20 0.33
CA GLY A 5 -55.03 48.75 -0.45
C GLY A 5 -53.71 48.47 0.28
N ARG A 6 -52.91 47.47 -0.16
CA ARG A 6 -51.43 47.50 -0.08
C ARG A 6 -50.77 46.30 -0.78
N SER A 7 -49.81 46.64 -1.63
CA SER A 7 -48.79 45.80 -2.25
C SER A 7 -47.66 45.45 -1.27
N SER A 8 -47.05 44.27 -1.44
CA SER A 8 -45.68 43.94 -0.99
C SER A 8 -45.17 42.79 -1.87
N SER A 9 -44.36 43.10 -2.88
CA SER A 9 -42.89 43.07 -2.89
C SER A 9 -42.31 41.66 -2.80
N THR A 10 -41.93 41.16 -3.97
CA THR A 10 -41.05 40.01 -4.22
C THR A 10 -39.68 40.23 -3.56
N GLY A 11 -39.31 39.32 -2.65
CA GLY A 11 -37.99 39.30 -2.00
C GLY A 11 -37.11 38.19 -2.57
N ASN A 12 -36.06 38.59 -3.28
CA ASN A 12 -34.99 37.74 -3.79
C ASN A 12 -34.37 36.87 -2.69
N LYS A 13 -34.33 35.54 -2.90
CA LYS A 13 -33.47 34.63 -2.13
C LYS A 13 -32.02 34.85 -2.57
N LYS A 14 -31.24 35.55 -1.75
CA LYS A 14 -29.77 35.53 -1.86
C LYS A 14 -29.26 34.17 -1.36
N GLN A 15 -28.50 33.49 -2.22
CA GLN A 15 -27.72 32.30 -1.90
C GLN A 15 -26.53 32.75 -1.04
N LEU A 16 -26.48 32.30 0.21
CA LEU A 16 -25.38 32.60 1.14
C LEU A 16 -24.16 31.76 0.74
N THR A 17 -22.99 32.41 0.68
CA THR A 17 -21.72 31.75 0.35
C THR A 17 -20.94 31.45 1.63
N LEU A 18 -20.00 30.51 1.59
CA LEU A 18 -19.18 30.08 2.74
C LEU A 18 -18.45 31.24 3.45
N GLY A 19 -18.20 32.35 2.75
CA GLY A 19 -17.59 33.56 3.30
C GLY A 19 -18.46 34.36 4.27
N ASP A 20 -19.79 34.22 4.21
CA ASP A 20 -20.71 35.03 5.00
C ASP A 20 -20.81 34.58 6.47
N PHE A 21 -20.35 33.37 6.79
CA PHE A 21 -20.39 32.80 8.15
C PHE A 21 -19.19 33.16 9.04
N LEU A 22 -18.12 33.75 8.50
CA LEU A 22 -16.82 33.82 9.20
C LEU A 22 -16.26 35.24 9.46
N ASN A 23 -16.96 36.32 9.11
CA ASN A 23 -16.48 37.67 9.41
C ASN A 23 -17.06 38.23 10.70
N ASN A 24 -16.49 37.82 11.84
CA ASN A 24 -16.51 38.61 13.07
C ASN A 24 -15.39 38.14 14.01
N ASP A 25 -14.15 38.56 13.77
CA ASP A 25 -13.23 38.86 14.87
C ASP A 25 -12.01 39.67 14.41
N LYS A 26 -12.11 40.99 14.57
CA LYS A 26 -10.94 41.89 14.66
C LYS A 26 -10.81 42.33 16.11
N ARG A 27 -10.03 41.64 16.94
CA ARG A 27 -9.52 42.20 18.21
C ARG A 27 -8.08 41.78 18.47
N LYS A 28 -7.34 42.73 19.04
CA LYS A 28 -5.88 42.88 19.17
C LYS A 28 -5.18 41.72 19.92
N ARG A 29 -3.98 41.36 19.44
CA ARG A 29 -3.01 40.46 20.10
C ARG A 29 -2.41 41.10 21.36
N PRO A 30 -2.12 40.31 22.41
CA PRO A 30 -1.06 40.62 23.37
C PRO A 30 0.13 39.63 23.26
N ASP A 31 1.30 40.22 23.04
CA ASP A 31 2.69 39.85 23.37
C ASP A 31 3.06 38.39 23.71
N GLU A 32 3.80 37.75 22.80
CA GLU A 32 4.30 36.36 22.84
C GLU A 32 5.54 36.13 23.75
N GLU A 33 6.12 37.16 24.38
CA GLU A 33 7.40 37.01 25.10
C GLU A 33 7.27 36.51 26.55
N SER A 34 6.07 36.46 27.14
CA SER A 34 5.91 36.18 28.58
C SER A 34 6.03 34.69 28.97
N TRP A 35 5.78 33.75 28.06
CA TRP A 35 5.70 32.32 28.42
C TRP A 35 7.06 31.60 28.36
N ILE A 36 7.94 32.02 27.44
CA ILE A 36 9.28 31.44 27.27
C ILE A 36 10.18 31.75 28.49
N GLU A 37 10.01 32.91 29.11
CA GLU A 37 10.76 33.31 30.31
C GLU A 37 10.31 32.56 31.58
N LYS A 38 9.02 32.19 31.67
CA LYS A 38 8.48 31.40 32.79
C LYS A 38 8.97 29.94 32.76
N THR A 39 9.06 29.35 31.58
CA THR A 39 9.50 27.96 31.41
C THR A 39 11.00 27.79 31.68
N ARG A 40 11.83 28.82 31.43
CA ARG A 40 13.28 28.80 31.72
C ARG A 40 13.63 28.88 33.21
N LYS A 41 12.79 29.49 34.05
CA LYS A 41 13.01 29.54 35.51
C LYS A 41 12.62 28.26 36.24
N GLN A 42 11.75 27.43 35.67
CA GLN A 42 11.29 26.19 36.30
C GLN A 42 12.28 25.02 36.12
N ILE A 43 13.17 25.08 35.13
CA ILE A 43 14.16 24.04 34.83
C ILE A 43 15.45 24.16 35.66
N ARG A 44 15.73 25.32 36.28
CA ARG A 44 16.98 25.53 37.07
C ARG A 44 16.93 25.07 38.53
N ASN A 45 15.78 24.64 39.06
CA ASN A 45 15.61 24.43 40.51
C ASN A 45 15.39 22.97 40.97
N ASN A 46 15.54 21.96 40.11
CA ASN A 46 15.43 20.56 40.54
C ASN A 46 16.74 19.79 40.33
N PRO A 47 17.38 19.25 41.38
CA PRO A 47 18.50 18.33 41.23
C PRO A 47 18.00 16.92 40.85
N PRO A 48 18.80 16.11 40.12
CA PRO A 48 18.43 14.76 39.72
C PRO A 48 18.56 13.75 40.89
N PRO A 49 17.76 12.66 40.91
CA PRO A 49 17.86 11.63 41.92
C PRO A 49 19.11 10.75 41.75
N THR A 50 19.73 10.43 42.88
CA THR A 50 20.94 9.62 43.07
C THR A 50 20.78 8.17 42.63
N GLN A 51 21.76 7.65 41.88
CA GLN A 51 21.98 6.21 41.69
C GLN A 51 22.81 5.65 42.86
N PRO A 52 22.61 4.37 43.27
CA PRO A 52 23.51 3.72 44.19
C PRO A 52 24.79 3.27 43.45
N ASN A 53 25.92 3.70 44.02
CA ASN A 53 27.27 3.27 43.69
C ASN A 53 27.45 1.76 43.85
N ASP A 54 28.25 1.17 42.97
CA ASP A 54 29.29 0.23 43.40
C ASP A 54 30.50 0.41 42.48
N ASN A 55 31.64 0.75 43.08
CA ASN A 55 32.92 0.81 42.40
C ASN A 55 34.05 0.45 43.37
N SER A 56 35.10 -0.10 42.75
CA SER A 56 36.45 -0.40 43.24
C SER A 56 36.67 -1.85 43.70
N SER A 57 37.75 -2.55 43.33
CA SER A 57 38.78 -2.34 42.30
C SER A 57 39.72 -3.56 42.33
N THR A 58 40.09 -4.04 41.14
CA THR A 58 41.36 -4.68 40.72
C THR A 58 42.31 -5.33 41.74
N ARG A 59 42.71 -6.59 41.48
CA ARG A 59 44.13 -7.03 41.46
C ARG A 59 44.30 -8.41 40.81
N SER A 60 45.49 -8.58 40.24
CA SER A 60 45.92 -9.63 39.30
C SER A 60 46.72 -10.76 39.97
N PHE A 61 46.87 -11.86 39.22
CA PHE A 61 47.90 -12.94 39.24
C PHE A 61 47.75 -14.21 40.12
N ASN A 62 47.83 -15.33 39.37
CA ASN A 62 48.46 -16.65 39.57
C ASN A 62 47.93 -17.76 40.54
N ASP A 63 47.80 -18.93 39.87
CA ASP A 63 48.22 -20.30 40.22
C ASP A 63 47.38 -21.28 41.07
N HIS A 64 47.22 -22.45 40.43
CA HIS A 64 47.25 -23.84 40.90
C HIS A 64 46.16 -24.45 41.82
N SER A 65 45.58 -25.53 41.26
CA SER A 65 45.43 -26.88 41.84
C SER A 65 44.07 -27.35 42.41
N SER A 66 43.49 -28.32 41.68
CA SER A 66 43.01 -29.67 42.08
C SER A 66 42.03 -29.92 43.25
N ASN A 67 41.15 -30.91 42.98
CA ASN A 67 40.38 -31.79 43.89
C ASN A 67 39.16 -31.17 44.59
N SER A 68 38.02 -31.85 44.80
CA SER A 68 37.55 -33.21 44.52
C SER A 68 36.06 -33.28 44.94
N ASN A 69 35.24 -34.00 44.18
CA ASN A 69 33.89 -34.51 44.53
C ASN A 69 33.94 -35.50 45.74
N PRO A 70 32.83 -36.09 46.28
CA PRO A 70 31.37 -35.79 46.38
C PRO A 70 30.83 -36.23 47.81
N PRO A 71 29.72 -36.99 48.09
CA PRO A 71 28.33 -37.17 47.55
C PRO A 71 27.15 -37.34 48.60
N PHE A 72 25.90 -37.46 48.08
CA PHE A 72 24.80 -38.43 48.41
C PHE A 72 23.57 -38.16 49.34
N LYS A 73 22.38 -38.55 48.77
CA LYS A 73 21.16 -39.27 49.31
C LYS A 73 20.09 -38.47 50.09
N THR A 74 18.83 -38.31 49.65
CA THR A 74 17.65 -39.19 49.36
C THR A 74 16.72 -39.56 50.55
N LYS A 75 15.40 -39.43 50.29
CA LYS A 75 14.19 -40.14 50.81
C LYS A 75 13.28 -39.54 51.93
N ALA A 76 12.06 -39.18 51.49
CA ALA A 76 10.71 -39.69 51.81
C ALA A 76 10.11 -39.80 53.25
N SER A 77 8.93 -39.17 53.38
CA SER A 77 7.64 -39.57 54.03
C SER A 77 7.50 -39.73 55.56
N LYS A 78 6.51 -39.03 56.16
CA LYS A 78 5.27 -39.54 56.82
C LYS A 78 4.58 -38.47 57.71
N GLN A 79 3.24 -38.52 57.76
CA GLN A 79 2.34 -37.70 58.61
C GLN A 79 2.53 -37.92 60.12
N PRO A 80 1.97 -37.06 61.00
CA PRO A 80 0.72 -37.44 61.70
C PRO A 80 -0.30 -36.31 62.07
N ASN A 81 -1.47 -36.80 62.51
CA ASN A 81 -2.73 -36.27 63.07
C ASN A 81 -2.81 -35.01 63.97
N TYR A 82 -3.97 -34.32 63.84
CA TYR A 82 -4.96 -33.74 64.81
C TYR A 82 -4.50 -33.49 66.28
N ASP A 83 -4.82 -32.40 67.01
CA ASP A 83 -6.09 -31.68 67.20
C ASP A 83 -5.88 -30.38 68.04
N ASN A 84 -6.80 -29.38 67.88
CA ASN A 84 -7.28 -28.32 68.83
C ASN A 84 -6.27 -27.36 69.52
N GLN A 85 -6.48 -26.04 69.71
CA GLN A 85 -7.67 -25.20 69.82
C GLN A 85 -7.28 -23.69 69.79
N ASN A 86 -8.24 -22.84 69.34
CA ASN A 86 -8.45 -21.40 69.58
C ASN A 86 -7.45 -20.35 69.03
N TYR A 87 -7.91 -19.49 68.10
CA TYR A 87 -7.90 -18.01 68.24
C TYR A 87 -8.79 -17.34 67.15
N ALA A 88 -9.73 -16.50 67.62
CA ALA A 88 -10.40 -15.33 67.01
C ALA A 88 -10.92 -15.36 65.55
N GLN A 89 -12.22 -15.06 65.40
CA GLN A 89 -12.92 -14.79 64.13
C GLN A 89 -12.41 -13.49 63.45
N PRO A 90 -12.21 -13.46 62.12
CA PRO A 90 -11.97 -12.23 61.37
C PRO A 90 -13.29 -11.46 61.11
N PRO A 91 -13.22 -10.14 60.85
CA PRO A 91 -14.41 -9.31 60.65
C PRO A 91 -15.16 -9.64 59.35
N PRO A 92 -16.45 -9.28 59.24
CA PRO A 92 -17.27 -9.63 58.09
C PRO A 92 -16.74 -8.99 56.80
N SER A 93 -16.64 -9.83 55.76
CA SER A 93 -16.25 -9.47 54.40
C SER A 93 -17.12 -8.34 53.86
N THR A 94 -16.48 -7.24 53.44
CA THR A 94 -17.09 -6.25 52.56
C THR A 94 -17.50 -6.91 51.24
N PRO A 95 -18.69 -6.58 50.70
CA PRO A 95 -19.14 -7.16 49.44
C PRO A 95 -18.19 -6.76 48.31
N PRO A 96 -18.01 -7.62 47.28
CA PRO A 96 -17.09 -7.35 46.20
C PRO A 96 -17.50 -6.05 45.52
N ARG A 97 -16.56 -5.10 45.49
CA ARG A 97 -16.69 -3.85 44.75
C ARG A 97 -16.93 -4.22 43.29
N THR A 98 -18.17 -4.09 42.83
CA THR A 98 -18.54 -4.23 41.43
C THR A 98 -17.66 -3.26 40.64
N SER A 99 -16.67 -3.80 39.93
CA SER A 99 -15.95 -3.01 38.95
C SER A 99 -16.98 -2.55 37.94
N ASN A 100 -17.18 -1.25 37.83
CA ASN A 100 -17.93 -0.66 36.74
C ASN A 100 -17.20 -1.03 35.44
N ARG A 101 -17.52 -2.20 34.87
CA ARG A 101 -17.23 -2.50 33.46
C ARG A 101 -17.88 -1.36 32.69
N ARG A 102 -17.06 -0.42 32.20
CA ARG A 102 -17.51 0.61 31.25
C ARG A 102 -18.25 -0.16 30.16
N LYS A 103 -19.55 0.08 30.01
CA LYS A 103 -20.33 -0.51 28.92
C LYS A 103 -19.61 -0.14 27.63
N SER A 104 -19.10 -1.15 26.92
CA SER A 104 -18.58 -0.99 25.57
C SER A 104 -19.65 -0.29 24.75
N THR A 105 -19.31 0.81 24.07
CA THR A 105 -20.21 1.40 23.08
C THR A 105 -20.00 0.63 21.78
N PRO A 106 -21.02 -0.07 21.25
CA PRO A 106 -20.92 -0.72 19.94
C PRO A 106 -20.44 0.29 18.89
N GLY A 107 -19.54 -0.08 17.98
CA GLY A 107 -19.00 0.83 16.96
C GLY A 107 -18.01 1.90 17.44
N TRP A 108 -17.79 2.06 18.75
CA TRP A 108 -16.84 3.03 19.31
C TRP A 108 -16.08 2.47 20.51
N ASN A 109 -15.36 1.40 20.26
CA ASN A 109 -14.54 0.68 21.24
C ASN A 109 -13.12 0.47 20.69
N ARG A 110 -12.34 -0.42 21.31
CA ARG A 110 -10.94 -0.71 20.92
C ARG A 110 -10.83 -1.81 19.87
N ASP A 111 -11.94 -2.43 19.51
CA ASP A 111 -11.98 -3.62 18.65
C ASP A 111 -12.46 -3.27 17.24
N CYS A 112 -12.98 -2.06 17.04
CA CYS A 112 -13.58 -1.62 15.77
C CYS A 112 -13.10 -0.22 15.37
N VAL A 113 -13.15 0.03 14.06
CA VAL A 113 -12.83 1.34 13.46
C VAL A 113 -13.80 2.40 13.97
N LYS A 114 -13.25 3.51 14.45
CA LYS A 114 -14.04 4.69 14.80
C LYS A 114 -14.48 5.46 13.56
N LEU A 115 -15.68 5.15 13.07
CA LEU A 115 -16.23 5.77 11.86
C LEU A 115 -16.53 7.26 12.05
N PRO A 116 -16.34 8.10 11.00
CA PRO A 116 -16.63 9.53 11.06
C PRO A 116 -18.07 9.88 11.46
N CYS A 117 -19.03 9.01 11.11
CA CYS A 117 -20.45 9.20 11.36
C CYS A 117 -20.93 8.82 12.76
N HIS A 118 -20.09 8.17 13.57
CA HIS A 118 -20.50 7.68 14.88
C HIS A 118 -20.83 8.83 15.85
N GLU A 119 -21.86 8.67 16.68
CA GLU A 119 -22.36 9.70 17.61
C GLU A 119 -21.30 10.23 18.60
N ASN A 120 -20.42 9.35 19.07
CA ASN A 120 -19.29 9.68 19.93
C ASN A 120 -18.14 10.44 19.24
N ASN A 121 -18.19 10.62 17.91
CA ASN A 121 -17.28 11.52 17.23
C ASN A 121 -17.71 12.96 17.47
N VAL A 122 -17.04 13.64 18.39
CA VAL A 122 -17.40 14.99 18.86
C VAL A 122 -16.22 15.94 18.84
N TYR A 123 -16.51 17.24 18.82
CA TYR A 123 -15.53 18.32 19.02
C TYR A 123 -16.06 19.35 20.01
N PHE A 124 -15.16 20.19 20.52
CA PHE A 124 -15.52 21.25 21.47
C PHE A 124 -15.43 22.62 20.82
N GLN A 125 -16.46 23.43 21.00
CA GLN A 125 -16.48 24.85 20.60
C GLN A 125 -17.19 25.64 21.70
N ASN A 126 -16.57 26.71 22.20
CA ASN A 126 -17.12 27.53 23.29
C ASN A 126 -17.56 26.69 24.52
N ASN A 127 -16.73 25.71 24.91
CA ASN A 127 -17.01 24.74 25.98
C ASN A 127 -18.28 23.88 25.78
N ARG A 128 -18.83 23.83 24.57
CA ARG A 128 -19.94 22.93 24.20
C ARG A 128 -19.41 21.76 23.38
N GLN A 129 -19.86 20.55 23.72
CA GLN A 129 -19.64 19.35 22.95
C GLN A 129 -20.62 19.32 21.77
N LEU A 130 -20.09 19.20 20.55
CA LEU A 130 -20.84 19.23 19.30
C LEU A 130 -20.54 17.98 18.47
N SER A 131 -21.53 17.50 17.71
CA SER A 131 -21.37 16.34 16.84
C SER A 131 -20.44 16.65 15.67
N LYS A 132 -19.39 15.85 15.51
CA LYS A 132 -18.48 15.94 14.37
C LYS A 132 -19.16 15.48 13.08
N TRP A 133 -20.01 14.47 13.16
CA TRP A 133 -20.79 14.02 12.00
C TRP A 133 -21.74 15.11 11.49
N TYR A 134 -22.41 15.84 12.38
CA TYR A 134 -23.25 16.98 11.98
C TYR A 134 -22.44 18.04 11.22
N LEU A 135 -21.23 18.37 11.72
CA LEU A 135 -20.31 19.28 11.04
C LEU A 135 -19.91 18.75 9.65
N ILE A 136 -19.42 17.51 9.58
CA ILE A 136 -19.00 16.85 8.33
C ILE A 136 -20.15 16.86 7.32
N LYS A 137 -21.35 16.44 7.73
CA LYS A 137 -22.55 16.43 6.89
C LYS A 137 -22.87 17.83 6.38
N THR A 138 -22.85 18.84 7.26
CA THR A 138 -23.19 20.23 6.90
C THR A 138 -22.25 20.78 5.82
N VAL A 139 -20.94 20.54 5.95
CA VAL A 139 -19.95 21.05 4.99
C VAL A 139 -19.92 20.24 3.70
N LEU A 140 -20.11 18.91 3.75
CA LEU A 140 -20.14 18.05 2.56
C LEU A 140 -21.47 18.16 1.78
N GLN A 141 -22.53 18.71 2.37
CA GLN A 141 -23.77 19.04 1.65
C GLN A 141 -23.65 20.30 0.79
N GLN A 142 -22.62 21.12 1.00
CA GLN A 142 -22.40 22.31 0.18
C GLN A 142 -21.83 21.92 -1.19
N ARG A 143 -22.11 22.75 -2.21
CA ARG A 143 -21.46 22.62 -3.51
C ARG A 143 -19.97 22.93 -3.35
N ILE A 144 -19.12 22.02 -3.80
CA ILE A 144 -17.67 22.21 -3.88
C ILE A 144 -17.34 22.54 -5.33
N SER A 145 -16.86 23.75 -5.59
CA SER A 145 -16.65 24.23 -6.96
C SER A 145 -15.18 24.22 -7.38
N ASP A 146 -14.27 24.25 -6.41
CA ASP A 146 -12.83 24.25 -6.67
C ASP A 146 -12.02 23.58 -5.55
N VAL A 147 -10.70 23.58 -5.72
CA VAL A 147 -9.76 23.00 -4.75
C VAL A 147 -9.73 23.79 -3.43
N ASN A 148 -10.03 25.08 -3.44
CA ASN A 148 -10.05 25.90 -2.23
C ASN A 148 -11.21 25.48 -1.31
N ASP A 149 -12.37 25.18 -1.89
CA ASP A 149 -13.52 24.65 -1.15
C ASP A 149 -13.17 23.32 -0.44
N ILE A 150 -12.47 22.40 -1.14
CA ILE A 150 -11.96 21.15 -0.53
C ILE A 150 -11.05 21.45 0.66
N ILE A 151 -10.09 22.36 0.49
CA ILE A 151 -9.14 22.75 1.53
C ILE A 151 -9.87 23.36 2.73
N GLN A 152 -10.87 24.22 2.49
CA GLN A 152 -11.66 24.81 3.56
C GLN A 152 -12.49 23.78 4.32
N ILE A 153 -13.05 22.78 3.63
CA ILE A 153 -13.73 21.65 4.26
C ILE A 153 -12.76 20.90 5.18
N ILE A 154 -11.59 20.52 4.67
CA ILE A 154 -10.58 19.79 5.46
C ILE A 154 -10.17 20.60 6.70
N LYS A 155 -9.89 21.90 6.54
CA LYS A 155 -9.53 22.80 7.65
C LYS A 155 -10.67 22.94 8.67
N THR A 156 -11.91 23.04 8.21
CA THR A 156 -13.10 23.16 9.07
C THR A 156 -13.33 21.89 9.88
N VAL A 157 -13.28 20.74 9.23
CA VAL A 157 -13.40 19.44 9.90
C VAL A 157 -12.22 19.22 10.86
N ASN A 158 -11.05 19.79 10.60
CA ASN A 158 -9.87 19.59 11.43
C ASN A 158 -9.39 20.89 12.10
N SER A 159 -10.32 21.71 12.59
CA SER A 159 -10.03 23.02 13.18
C SER A 159 -9.10 23.01 14.40
N SER A 160 -8.92 21.85 15.04
CA SER A 160 -7.96 21.65 16.13
C SER A 160 -6.51 21.46 15.65
N TRP A 161 -6.29 21.26 14.35
CA TRP A 161 -4.96 21.07 13.77
C TRP A 161 -4.35 22.41 13.35
N SER A 162 -3.01 22.47 13.41
CA SER A 162 -2.25 23.53 12.77
C SER A 162 -1.84 23.09 11.37
N PHE A 163 -2.13 23.92 10.38
CA PHE A 163 -1.76 23.70 8.98
C PHE A 163 -0.65 24.66 8.60
N SER A 164 0.46 24.15 8.09
CA SER A 164 1.49 24.97 7.46
C SER A 164 1.03 25.45 6.09
N SER A 165 1.63 26.54 5.60
CA SER A 165 1.33 27.11 4.29
C SER A 165 1.51 26.12 3.12
N ASN A 166 2.37 25.12 3.29
CA ASN A 166 2.67 24.11 2.26
C ASN A 166 1.89 22.80 2.42
N THR A 167 0.89 22.74 3.31
CA THR A 167 0.16 21.49 3.61
C THR A 167 -0.64 20.97 2.42
N PHE A 168 -1.12 21.87 1.56
CA PHE A 168 -2.00 21.53 0.43
C PHE A 168 -1.37 21.76 -0.95
N ASN A 169 -0.06 22.09 -1.00
CA ASN A 169 0.60 22.49 -2.24
C ASN A 169 0.43 21.50 -3.38
N SER A 170 0.59 20.19 -3.16
CA SER A 170 0.48 19.22 -4.26
C SER A 170 -0.94 19.13 -4.79
N LEU A 171 -1.94 19.26 -3.91
CA LEU A 171 -3.35 19.28 -4.29
C LEU A 171 -3.68 20.58 -5.07
N GLU A 172 -3.25 21.73 -4.56
CA GLU A 172 -3.42 23.02 -5.22
C GLU A 172 -2.74 23.04 -6.60
N THR A 173 -1.47 22.59 -6.68
CA THR A 173 -0.73 22.55 -7.95
C THR A 173 -1.40 21.62 -8.96
N LEU A 174 -1.88 20.45 -8.53
CA LEU A 174 -2.58 19.53 -9.42
C LEU A 174 -3.78 20.22 -10.08
N PHE A 175 -4.68 20.82 -9.29
CA PHE A 175 -5.91 21.41 -9.84
C PHE A 175 -5.70 22.77 -10.52
N ASN A 176 -4.81 23.61 -9.99
CA ASN A 176 -4.62 24.97 -10.49
C ASN A 176 -3.65 25.03 -11.67
N ASN A 177 -2.63 24.17 -11.71
CA ASN A 177 -1.53 24.28 -12.67
C ASN A 177 -1.44 23.11 -13.67
N ILE A 178 -1.91 21.92 -13.31
CA ILE A 178 -1.72 20.71 -14.14
C ILE A 178 -3.01 20.29 -14.84
N TYR A 179 -4.13 20.23 -14.12
CA TYR A 179 -5.42 19.82 -14.68
C TYR A 179 -6.00 20.87 -15.62
N THR A 180 -6.44 20.40 -16.77
CA THR A 180 -7.13 21.20 -17.80
C THR A 180 -8.52 21.61 -17.32
N ALA A 181 -9.19 22.48 -18.08
CA ALA A 181 -10.59 22.82 -17.81
C ALA A 181 -11.50 21.58 -17.85
N LYS A 182 -11.22 20.63 -18.75
CA LYS A 182 -11.97 19.37 -18.88
C LYS A 182 -11.79 18.47 -17.65
N ASP A 183 -10.55 18.30 -17.18
CA ASP A 183 -10.26 17.47 -16.01
C ASP A 183 -10.94 18.03 -14.75
N LYS A 184 -10.89 19.37 -14.60
CA LYS A 184 -11.59 20.07 -13.52
C LYS A 184 -13.09 19.93 -13.62
N ASP A 185 -13.65 20.07 -14.82
CA ASP A 185 -15.10 19.91 -15.04
C ASP A 185 -15.56 18.48 -14.72
N GLN A 186 -14.85 17.47 -15.22
CA GLN A 186 -15.10 16.07 -14.88
C GLN A 186 -15.06 15.86 -13.37
N PHE A 187 -14.02 16.35 -12.70
CA PHE A 187 -13.88 16.13 -11.26
C PHE A 187 -14.94 16.89 -10.44
N PHE A 188 -15.06 18.22 -10.60
CA PHE A 188 -15.92 19.04 -9.73
C PHE A 188 -17.41 18.98 -10.08
N ASN A 189 -17.77 18.73 -11.34
CA ASN A 189 -19.17 18.70 -11.76
C ASN A 189 -19.74 17.27 -11.94
N THR A 190 -18.89 16.24 -12.03
CA THR A 190 -19.36 14.84 -12.18
C THR A 190 -18.88 13.95 -11.02
N THR A 191 -17.57 13.79 -10.86
CA THR A 191 -16.98 12.84 -9.89
C THR A 191 -17.29 13.23 -8.45
N LEU A 192 -16.92 14.44 -8.05
CA LEU A 192 -16.98 14.89 -6.67
C LEU A 192 -18.42 14.96 -6.12
N PRO A 193 -19.43 15.44 -6.85
CA PRO A 193 -20.82 15.40 -6.38
C PRO A 193 -21.31 13.96 -6.11
N CYS A 194 -20.97 13.00 -6.99
CA CYS A 194 -21.26 11.58 -6.78
C CYS A 194 -20.60 11.07 -5.48
N LEU A 195 -19.32 11.38 -5.28
CA LEU A 195 -18.56 10.95 -4.11
C LEU A 195 -18.99 11.67 -2.82
N GLN A 196 -19.44 12.92 -2.89
CA GLN A 196 -20.06 13.63 -1.76
C GLN A 196 -21.34 12.91 -1.33
N SER A 197 -22.20 12.52 -2.29
CA SER A 197 -23.39 11.73 -2.00
C SER A 197 -23.04 10.40 -1.34
N LEU A 198 -22.01 9.71 -1.86
CA LEU A 198 -21.53 8.45 -1.28
C LEU A 198 -20.98 8.61 0.14
N ALA A 199 -20.20 9.68 0.41
CA ALA A 199 -19.68 9.98 1.74
C ALA A 199 -20.82 10.26 2.74
N LEU A 200 -21.85 10.99 2.32
CA LEU A 200 -23.02 11.29 3.16
C LEU A 200 -23.86 10.04 3.47
N ASP A 201 -23.76 9.00 2.63
CA ASP A 201 -24.46 7.72 2.78
C ASP A 201 -23.73 6.71 3.69
N LEU A 202 -22.55 7.07 4.22
CA LEU A 202 -21.76 6.22 5.12
C LEU A 202 -22.59 5.50 6.21
N PRO A 203 -23.50 6.18 6.97
CA PRO A 203 -24.27 5.53 8.04
C PRO A 203 -25.25 4.44 7.55
N ASN A 204 -25.64 4.47 6.28
CA ASN A 204 -26.53 3.46 5.69
C ASN A 204 -25.73 2.33 5.02
N LEU A 205 -24.45 2.59 4.70
CA LEU A 205 -23.61 1.69 3.94
C LEU A 205 -22.73 0.80 4.83
N ILE A 206 -22.32 1.29 6.00
CA ILE A 206 -21.38 0.62 6.90
C ILE A 206 -21.81 0.83 8.35
N ASP A 207 -22.11 -0.27 9.04
CA ASP A 207 -22.42 -0.26 10.46
C ASP A 207 -21.15 -0.23 11.32
N GLU A 208 -20.29 -1.24 11.17
CA GLU A 208 -19.07 -1.43 11.95
C GLU A 208 -18.01 -2.15 11.10
N ILE A 209 -16.73 -1.85 11.36
CA ILE A 209 -15.59 -2.53 10.73
C ILE A 209 -14.69 -3.00 11.87
N PRO A 210 -14.46 -4.31 12.05
CA PRO A 210 -13.53 -4.79 13.06
C PRO A 210 -12.09 -4.39 12.71
N LEU A 211 -11.28 -4.16 13.73
CA LEU A 211 -9.85 -4.02 13.56
C LEU A 211 -9.21 -5.41 13.47
N LEU A 212 -8.40 -5.62 12.44
CA LEU A 212 -7.55 -6.80 12.31
C LEU A 212 -6.36 -6.65 13.26
N LYS A 213 -6.48 -7.21 14.46
CA LYS A 213 -5.51 -7.10 15.55
C LYS A 213 -4.42 -8.15 15.46
N LYS A 214 -3.29 -7.86 16.09
CA LYS A 214 -2.19 -8.82 16.26
C LYS A 214 -2.65 -10.11 16.92
N GLN A 215 -2.01 -11.20 16.52
CA GLN A 215 -2.15 -12.56 17.03
C GLN A 215 -3.58 -13.14 16.89
N GLU A 216 -4.37 -12.63 15.96
CA GLU A 216 -5.72 -13.12 15.67
C GLU A 216 -5.94 -13.30 14.16
N ASP A 217 -6.19 -14.55 13.74
CA ASP A 217 -6.73 -14.84 12.41
C ASP A 217 -8.10 -14.18 12.27
N SER A 218 -8.18 -13.21 11.37
CA SER A 218 -9.36 -12.37 11.23
C SER A 218 -9.47 -11.84 9.81
N SER A 219 -10.68 -11.44 9.41
CA SER A 219 -10.91 -10.93 8.06
C SER A 219 -11.92 -9.81 8.02
N VAL A 220 -11.68 -8.83 7.15
CA VAL A 220 -12.63 -7.78 6.77
C VAL A 220 -12.95 -7.96 5.30
N THR A 221 -14.24 -8.03 4.96
CA THR A 221 -14.71 -8.07 3.57
C THR A 221 -15.64 -6.90 3.32
N LEU A 222 -15.33 -6.09 2.30
CA LEU A 222 -16.07 -4.89 1.94
C LEU A 222 -16.38 -4.92 0.45
N THR A 223 -17.51 -4.33 0.05
CA THR A 223 -17.78 -4.04 -1.36
C THR A 223 -16.87 -2.93 -1.86
N ARG A 224 -16.61 -2.87 -3.17
CA ARG A 224 -15.84 -1.76 -3.76
C ARG A 224 -16.49 -0.40 -3.51
N LYS A 225 -17.82 -0.33 -3.52
CA LYS A 225 -18.59 0.87 -3.13
C LYS A 225 -18.30 1.29 -1.68
N GLN A 226 -18.28 0.35 -0.74
CA GLN A 226 -17.90 0.61 0.66
C GLN A 226 -16.45 1.11 0.77
N ILE A 227 -15.52 0.51 0.04
CA ILE A 227 -14.12 0.95 0.01
C ILE A 227 -14.01 2.38 -0.54
N CYS A 228 -14.70 2.69 -1.64
CA CYS A 228 -14.74 4.04 -2.21
C CYS A 228 -15.32 5.06 -1.21
N CYS A 229 -16.39 4.71 -0.51
CA CYS A 229 -16.98 5.54 0.56
C CYS A 229 -15.95 5.84 1.67
N LEU A 230 -15.20 4.84 2.12
CA LEU A 230 -14.18 5.05 3.14
C LEU A 230 -12.97 5.85 2.61
N LEU A 231 -12.56 5.63 1.35
CA LEU A 231 -11.46 6.38 0.75
C LEU A 231 -11.81 7.86 0.50
N ILE A 232 -13.06 8.20 0.15
CA ILE A 232 -13.46 9.62 0.07
C ILE A 232 -13.47 10.26 1.48
N HIS A 233 -13.81 9.51 2.53
CA HIS A 233 -13.64 9.96 3.92
C HIS A 233 -12.18 10.19 4.32
N ALA A 234 -11.26 9.37 3.80
CA ALA A 234 -9.82 9.52 3.96
C ALA A 234 -9.27 10.75 3.20
N PHE A 235 -9.78 10.99 1.98
CA PHE A 235 -9.46 12.17 1.16
C PHE A 235 -9.86 13.47 1.87
N PHE A 236 -11.09 13.55 2.40
CA PHE A 236 -11.54 14.69 3.22
C PHE A 236 -10.95 14.72 4.64
N CYS A 237 -10.07 13.76 4.98
CA CYS A 237 -9.39 13.67 6.27
C CYS A 237 -10.37 13.66 7.47
N THR A 238 -11.43 12.86 7.38
CA THR A 238 -12.53 12.86 8.37
C THR A 238 -12.38 11.78 9.45
N PHE A 239 -11.46 10.83 9.30
CA PHE A 239 -11.27 9.77 10.29
C PHE A 239 -10.67 10.33 11.60
N PRO A 240 -11.35 10.18 12.74
CA PRO A 240 -10.90 10.72 14.01
C PRO A 240 -9.70 9.93 14.56
N ARG A 241 -8.70 10.63 15.09
CA ARG A 241 -7.51 10.03 15.74
C ARG A 241 -6.64 9.16 14.82
N ARG A 242 -6.72 9.35 13.50
CA ARG A 242 -6.01 8.53 12.49
C ARG A 242 -4.90 9.24 11.73
N ASN A 243 -4.36 10.30 12.31
CA ASN A 243 -3.11 10.87 11.83
C ASN A 243 -1.93 10.19 12.51
N GLN A 244 -0.80 10.15 11.83
CA GLN A 244 0.42 9.60 12.38
C GLN A 244 0.88 10.42 13.58
N THR A 245 1.19 9.72 14.66
CA THR A 245 1.61 10.28 15.93
C THR A 245 2.91 9.61 16.37
N SER A 246 3.78 10.36 17.02
CA SER A 246 4.99 9.82 17.64
C SER A 246 4.76 9.36 19.07
N ASN A 247 3.56 9.57 19.64
CA ASN A 247 3.24 9.22 21.01
C ASN A 247 2.75 7.77 21.11
N PRO A 248 3.51 6.85 21.76
CA PRO A 248 3.11 5.45 21.90
C PRO A 248 1.84 5.21 22.72
N SER A 249 1.38 6.21 23.48
CA SER A 249 0.13 6.12 24.25
C SER A 249 -1.13 6.43 23.42
N ASP A 250 -0.97 6.88 22.17
CA ASP A 250 -2.09 7.15 21.30
C ASP A 250 -2.76 5.85 20.82
N GLU A 251 -4.08 5.86 20.78
CA GLU A 251 -4.92 4.68 20.53
C GLU A 251 -4.60 3.92 19.23
N TYR A 252 -4.18 4.64 18.18
CA TYR A 252 -3.88 4.08 16.87
C TYR A 252 -2.37 4.10 16.55
N TYR A 253 -1.51 4.15 17.56
CA TYR A 253 -0.05 4.20 17.35
C TYR A 253 0.47 3.03 16.49
N TYR A 254 -0.07 1.83 16.68
CA TYR A 254 0.27 0.61 15.92
C TYR A 254 -0.53 0.44 14.63
N TYR A 255 -1.24 1.47 14.16
CA TYR A 255 -1.99 1.43 12.90
C TYR A 255 -1.42 2.45 11.90
N PRO A 256 -1.35 2.13 10.60
CA PRO A 256 -0.95 3.09 9.59
C PRO A 256 -1.90 4.30 9.55
N SER A 257 -1.37 5.44 9.11
CA SER A 257 -2.17 6.62 8.81
C SER A 257 -3.08 6.36 7.62
N ILE A 258 -4.33 6.84 7.68
CA ILE A 258 -5.31 6.68 6.59
C ILE A 258 -5.71 8.01 5.95
N ASN A 259 -5.74 9.12 6.71
CA ASN A 259 -6.10 10.44 6.18
C ASN A 259 -5.04 10.93 5.19
N PHE A 260 -5.46 11.50 4.06
CA PHE A 260 -4.57 11.87 2.94
C PHE A 260 -3.77 13.16 3.17
N ILE A 261 -3.76 13.70 4.39
CA ILE A 261 -3.13 15.00 4.68
C ILE A 261 -1.65 15.06 4.31
N THR A 262 -0.92 13.95 4.39
CA THR A 262 0.50 13.89 3.96
C THR A 262 0.65 13.87 2.45
N LEU A 263 -0.32 13.30 1.73
CA LEU A 263 -0.34 13.23 0.26
C LEU A 263 -0.56 14.62 -0.36
N PHE A 264 -1.19 15.54 0.36
CA PHE A 264 -1.43 16.91 -0.10
C PHE A 264 -0.22 17.85 0.05
N LYS A 265 0.79 17.46 0.85
CA LYS A 265 1.95 18.31 1.17
C LYS A 265 2.82 18.60 -0.04
N LYS A 266 3.67 19.61 0.06
CA LYS A 266 4.75 19.85 -0.91
C LYS A 266 5.72 18.66 -0.97
N SER A 267 6.08 18.24 -2.19
CA SER A 267 7.14 17.28 -2.47
C SER A 267 8.23 17.90 -3.35
N PRO A 268 9.49 17.41 -3.30
CA PRO A 268 10.51 17.80 -4.27
C PRO A 268 10.06 17.56 -5.71
N LEU A 269 10.47 18.46 -6.61
CA LEU A 269 10.31 18.30 -8.05
C LEU A 269 11.32 17.27 -8.58
N THR A 270 10.91 16.59 -9.64
CA THR A 270 11.66 15.53 -10.30
C THR A 270 11.54 15.74 -11.80
N LYS A 271 12.68 15.79 -12.50
CA LYS A 271 12.76 16.03 -13.94
C LYS A 271 12.57 14.73 -14.72
N ARG A 272 11.88 14.80 -15.85
CA ARG A 272 11.75 13.73 -16.85
C ARG A 272 12.05 14.30 -18.23
N VAL A 273 12.84 13.60 -19.04
CA VAL A 273 12.99 13.90 -20.47
C VAL A 273 11.69 13.52 -21.18
N ILE A 274 11.04 14.49 -21.83
CA ILE A 274 9.93 14.22 -22.73
C ILE A 274 10.53 13.62 -24.00
N LYS A 275 10.36 12.32 -24.19
CA LYS A 275 10.63 11.71 -25.50
C LYS A 275 9.55 12.19 -26.46
N LYS A 276 9.89 13.10 -27.38
CA LYS A 276 9.01 13.46 -28.48
C LYS A 276 8.78 12.20 -29.31
N ASP A 277 7.51 11.81 -29.45
CA ASP A 277 7.11 10.73 -30.32
C ASP A 277 7.46 11.15 -31.77
N PRO A 278 8.36 10.44 -32.49
CA PRO A 278 8.81 10.88 -33.82
C PRO A 278 7.69 10.93 -34.87
N PHE A 279 6.47 10.51 -34.53
CA PHE A 279 5.32 10.48 -35.44
C PHE A 279 4.27 11.58 -35.20
N ASN A 280 4.49 12.51 -34.28
CA ASN A 280 3.53 13.60 -34.04
C ASN A 280 4.08 14.97 -34.46
N ILE A 281 4.29 15.15 -35.77
CA ILE A 281 4.50 16.48 -36.37
C ILE A 281 3.12 17.07 -36.70
N PRO A 282 2.74 18.24 -36.16
CA PRO A 282 1.52 18.92 -36.58
C PRO A 282 1.64 19.33 -38.06
N VAL A 283 0.71 18.88 -38.89
CA VAL A 283 0.58 19.37 -40.28
C VAL A 283 0.12 20.84 -40.21
N ASP A 284 0.96 21.76 -40.68
CA ASP A 284 0.65 23.19 -40.76
C ASP A 284 -0.52 23.40 -41.76
N PRO A 285 -1.61 24.11 -41.40
CA PRO A 285 -2.76 24.33 -42.29
C PRO A 285 -2.51 25.20 -43.53
N LYS A 286 -1.25 25.49 -43.89
CA LYS A 286 -0.92 26.42 -44.99
C LYS A 286 -0.29 25.79 -46.24
N ASP A 287 0.02 24.50 -46.25
CA ASP A 287 0.47 23.84 -47.47
C ASP A 287 -0.71 23.30 -48.30
N THR A 288 -1.45 24.23 -48.91
CA THR A 288 -2.30 23.94 -50.07
C THR A 288 -1.42 23.95 -51.33
N PHE A 289 -0.87 22.79 -51.70
CA PHE A 289 -0.30 22.62 -53.03
C PHE A 289 -1.34 22.08 -54.02
N LYS A 290 -1.52 22.85 -55.09
CA LYS A 290 -2.43 22.63 -56.21
C LYS A 290 -2.15 21.29 -56.90
N SER A 291 -3.20 20.50 -57.11
CA SER A 291 -3.19 19.36 -58.02
C SER A 291 -3.18 19.84 -59.48
N PRO A 292 -2.29 19.33 -60.35
CA PRO A 292 -2.44 19.45 -61.79
C PRO A 292 -3.27 18.28 -62.32
N SER A 293 -4.25 18.62 -63.15
CA SER A 293 -5.01 17.75 -64.04
C SER A 293 -4.12 17.03 -65.05
N LEU A 294 -4.40 15.76 -65.36
CA LEU A 294 -4.15 15.14 -66.67
C LEU A 294 -5.06 13.90 -66.84
N SER A 295 -5.67 13.82 -68.02
CA SER A 295 -6.39 12.69 -68.62
C SER A 295 -5.65 12.29 -69.91
N PRO A 296 -6.09 11.29 -70.68
CA PRO A 296 -6.23 9.84 -70.42
C PRO A 296 -5.39 9.00 -71.42
N GLU A 297 -5.17 7.69 -71.20
CA GLU A 297 -5.24 6.63 -72.24
C GLU A 297 -4.86 5.20 -71.76
N ASN A 298 -5.69 4.25 -72.23
CA ASN A 298 -5.45 2.83 -72.56
C ASN A 298 -5.40 1.73 -71.47
N THR A 299 -6.59 1.15 -71.26
CA THR A 299 -6.95 -0.27 -70.95
C THR A 299 -6.20 -1.32 -71.81
N PRO A 300 -6.07 -2.61 -71.40
CA PRO A 300 -7.17 -3.58 -71.15
C PRO A 300 -6.87 -4.54 -69.97
N GLU A 301 -7.65 -5.50 -69.47
CA GLU A 301 -9.00 -6.06 -69.61
C GLU A 301 -9.21 -6.92 -68.36
N ILE A 302 -10.43 -7.01 -67.85
CA ILE A 302 -10.88 -7.92 -66.78
C ILE A 302 -11.78 -8.97 -67.44
N PRO A 303 -11.84 -10.22 -66.95
CA PRO A 303 -13.08 -10.97 -66.99
C PRO A 303 -13.82 -10.86 -65.64
N GLN A 304 -14.90 -10.08 -65.69
CA GLN A 304 -16.01 -10.04 -64.72
C GLN A 304 -16.65 -11.44 -64.55
N GLN A 305 -17.42 -11.76 -63.51
CA GLN A 305 -18.84 -11.44 -63.24
C GLN A 305 -19.29 -12.42 -62.14
N ASN A 306 -20.38 -12.30 -61.38
CA ASN A 306 -21.35 -11.26 -61.04
C ASN A 306 -22.18 -11.86 -59.88
N ASP A 307 -22.71 -10.97 -59.06
CA ASP A 307 -23.97 -10.95 -58.32
C ASP A 307 -24.88 -12.19 -58.25
N THR A 308 -25.48 -12.37 -57.07
CA THR A 308 -26.92 -12.52 -56.73
C THR A 308 -27.07 -13.48 -55.56
N SER A 309 -28.04 -13.44 -54.65
CA SER A 309 -29.03 -12.47 -54.14
C SER A 309 -29.76 -13.21 -52.98
N SER A 310 -30.41 -12.44 -52.11
CA SER A 310 -31.64 -12.80 -51.37
C SER A 310 -31.64 -13.62 -50.05
N SER A 311 -32.31 -12.98 -49.07
CA SER A 311 -33.36 -13.47 -48.15
C SER A 311 -33.06 -14.27 -46.86
N ILE A 312 -33.33 -13.56 -45.75
CA ILE A 312 -33.89 -13.90 -44.40
C ILE A 312 -35.07 -14.92 -44.51
N PRO A 313 -35.43 -15.84 -43.54
CA PRO A 313 -35.69 -15.59 -42.10
C PRO A 313 -35.41 -16.68 -41.03
N SER A 314 -35.49 -16.20 -39.77
CA SER A 314 -35.77 -16.82 -38.46
C SER A 314 -36.28 -18.27 -38.34
N SER A 315 -35.86 -19.01 -37.29
CA SER A 315 -36.68 -19.39 -36.11
C SER A 315 -36.14 -20.61 -35.31
N THR A 316 -36.34 -20.52 -33.98
CA THR A 316 -36.67 -21.57 -32.97
C THR A 316 -35.72 -22.72 -32.60
N ASP A 317 -35.41 -22.72 -31.29
CA ASP A 317 -35.45 -23.81 -30.28
C ASP A 317 -35.18 -25.26 -30.68
N LEU A 318 -34.34 -25.94 -29.86
CA LEU A 318 -34.69 -27.24 -29.27
C LEU A 318 -33.76 -27.64 -28.11
N ASN A 319 -34.41 -28.02 -27.00
CA ASN A 319 -33.88 -28.76 -25.85
C ASN A 319 -33.23 -30.09 -26.24
N SER A 320 -32.26 -30.56 -25.46
CA SER A 320 -32.38 -31.89 -24.80
C SER A 320 -31.32 -32.10 -23.72
N SER A 321 -31.82 -32.43 -22.54
CA SER A 321 -31.10 -33.06 -21.43
C SER A 321 -31.05 -34.57 -21.66
N ILE A 322 -29.93 -35.24 -21.36
CA ILE A 322 -29.94 -36.64 -20.92
C ILE A 322 -28.93 -36.83 -19.78
N VAL A 323 -29.49 -37.26 -18.65
CA VAL A 323 -28.88 -37.85 -17.45
C VAL A 323 -28.78 -39.36 -17.66
N THR A 324 -27.71 -40.01 -17.17
CA THR A 324 -27.71 -41.30 -16.43
C THR A 324 -26.27 -41.62 -16.02
N GLN A 325 -25.93 -41.58 -14.73
CA GLN A 325 -26.01 -42.68 -13.73
C GLN A 325 -24.96 -43.78 -13.96
N THR A 326 -23.87 -43.74 -13.18
CA THR A 326 -23.56 -44.58 -11.99
C THR A 326 -23.16 -46.02 -12.32
N THR A 327 -21.96 -46.42 -11.89
CA THR A 327 -21.75 -47.54 -10.96
C THR A 327 -20.35 -47.50 -10.36
N ASN A 328 -20.31 -47.74 -9.05
CA ASN A 328 -19.14 -48.03 -8.22
C ASN A 328 -18.42 -49.31 -8.68
N ASP A 329 -17.12 -49.44 -8.42
CA ASP A 329 -16.68 -50.36 -7.36
C ASP A 329 -15.17 -50.29 -7.09
N SER A 330 -14.88 -50.51 -5.82
CA SER A 330 -13.56 -50.57 -5.18
C SER A 330 -12.88 -51.91 -5.44
N THR A 331 -11.55 -51.98 -5.39
CA THR A 331 -10.78 -52.87 -4.47
C THR A 331 -9.28 -52.87 -4.77
N ALA A 332 -8.52 -53.13 -3.71
CA ALA A 332 -7.08 -53.05 -3.56
C ALA A 332 -6.34 -54.37 -3.91
N ILE A 333 -5.04 -54.41 -3.56
CA ILE A 333 -4.11 -55.56 -3.42
C ILE A 333 -3.34 -55.88 -4.72
N ALA A 334 -2.07 -56.25 -4.77
CA ALA A 334 -0.83 -56.07 -4.01
C ALA A 334 0.26 -56.82 -4.83
N SER A 335 1.53 -56.39 -4.71
CA SER A 335 2.75 -57.22 -4.74
C SER A 335 3.05 -58.18 -5.92
N SER A 336 4.15 -57.94 -6.64
CA SER A 336 5.46 -58.66 -6.48
C SER A 336 6.27 -58.79 -7.78
N ASN A 337 7.57 -58.49 -7.65
CA ASN A 337 8.78 -59.10 -8.23
C ASN A 337 8.77 -59.69 -9.67
N HIS A 338 9.68 -59.26 -10.56
CA HIS A 338 11.02 -59.85 -10.75
C HIS A 338 11.73 -59.38 -12.04
N MET A 339 13.08 -59.30 -11.95
CA MET A 339 14.13 -59.58 -12.94
C MET A 339 14.56 -58.52 -13.99
N ASP A 340 15.70 -57.90 -13.68
CA ASP A 340 16.99 -57.92 -14.41
C ASP A 340 17.01 -58.18 -15.93
N ALA A 341 17.64 -57.26 -16.66
CA ALA A 341 18.64 -57.58 -17.66
C ALA A 341 19.59 -56.38 -17.89
N ASN A 342 20.86 -56.60 -17.55
CA ASN A 342 22.03 -55.83 -17.95
C ASN A 342 22.15 -55.71 -19.48
N LEU A 343 22.68 -54.59 -19.97
CA LEU A 343 23.74 -54.65 -20.98
C LEU A 343 24.74 -53.51 -20.80
N ASP A 344 25.96 -53.91 -20.50
CA ASP A 344 27.18 -53.12 -20.47
C ASP A 344 27.57 -52.58 -21.85
N ALA A 345 28.15 -51.39 -21.87
CA ALA A 345 29.27 -51.07 -22.74
C ALA A 345 30.18 -50.05 -22.04
N THR A 346 31.18 -50.60 -21.36
CA THR A 346 32.39 -49.92 -20.87
C THR A 346 33.30 -49.60 -22.06
N ILE A 347 34.04 -48.47 -22.04
CA ILE A 347 35.51 -48.44 -22.18
C ILE A 347 36.09 -47.00 -22.17
N ILE A 348 36.75 -46.69 -21.04
CA ILE A 348 38.16 -46.24 -20.86
C ILE A 348 38.47 -44.76 -21.20
N SER A 349 38.60 -43.91 -20.16
CA SER A 349 39.83 -43.51 -19.43
C SER A 349 40.61 -42.39 -20.15
N SER A 350 41.01 -41.30 -19.50
CA SER A 350 42.07 -41.34 -18.49
C SER A 350 42.08 -40.13 -17.52
N THR A 351 42.37 -40.47 -16.28
CA THR A 351 42.94 -39.74 -15.13
C THR A 351 44.02 -38.70 -15.48
N THR A 352 44.29 -37.65 -14.68
CA THR A 352 45.13 -37.73 -13.47
C THR A 352 45.02 -36.52 -12.54
N THR A 353 44.96 -36.87 -11.25
CA THR A 353 45.04 -36.18 -9.96
C THR A 353 46.26 -35.26 -9.74
N THR A 354 46.14 -34.19 -8.95
CA THR A 354 46.87 -34.03 -7.66
C THR A 354 46.51 -32.77 -6.85
N GLN A 355 46.43 -32.99 -5.53
CA GLN A 355 46.23 -32.04 -4.43
C GLN A 355 47.49 -31.21 -4.14
N THR A 356 47.38 -30.01 -3.56
CA THR A 356 47.74 -29.73 -2.14
C THR A 356 47.67 -28.24 -1.76
N THR A 357 47.43 -28.05 -0.47
CA THR A 357 47.27 -26.90 0.43
C THR A 357 48.41 -25.85 0.45
N THR A 358 48.11 -24.56 0.72
CA THR A 358 48.48 -23.77 1.93
C THR A 358 48.46 -22.22 1.74
N THR A 359 47.85 -21.53 2.73
CA THR A 359 48.20 -20.24 3.39
C THR A 359 48.41 -18.89 2.66
N SER A 360 47.52 -17.95 3.01
CA SER A 360 47.69 -16.52 3.42
C SER A 360 48.35 -15.41 2.58
N ASN A 361 47.62 -14.28 2.60
CA ASN A 361 48.02 -12.86 2.65
C ASN A 361 48.00 -11.99 1.38
N GLU A 362 47.37 -10.83 1.59
CA GLU A 362 47.02 -9.69 0.72
C GLU A 362 48.17 -9.09 -0.09
N VAL A 363 47.87 -8.47 -1.26
CA VAL A 363 48.34 -7.12 -1.65
C VAL A 363 47.39 -6.51 -2.71
N ILE A 364 47.04 -5.24 -2.51
CA ILE A 364 46.23 -4.32 -3.33
C ILE A 364 46.90 -4.01 -4.68
N ILE A 365 46.16 -4.04 -5.80
CA ILE A 365 46.64 -3.54 -7.11
C ILE A 365 45.79 -2.34 -7.55
N THR A 366 46.36 -1.14 -7.42
CA THR A 366 46.00 0.05 -8.20
C THR A 366 46.67 -0.04 -9.58
N LYS A 367 45.88 0.11 -10.66
CA LYS A 367 46.41 0.14 -12.03
C LYS A 367 46.11 1.50 -12.66
N THR A 368 47.16 2.30 -12.81
CA THR A 368 47.18 3.50 -13.65
C THR A 368 47.87 3.10 -14.97
N LEU A 369 47.25 3.37 -16.11
CA LEU A 369 47.85 3.15 -17.42
C LEU A 369 47.58 4.37 -18.30
N SER A 370 48.63 5.17 -18.49
CA SER A 370 48.80 6.13 -19.57
C SER A 370 49.29 5.37 -20.82
N ILE A 371 48.62 5.55 -21.96
CA ILE A 371 49.11 5.08 -23.25
C ILE A 371 49.20 6.28 -24.18
N SER A 372 50.42 6.56 -24.61
CA SER A 372 50.75 7.40 -25.76
C SER A 372 51.45 6.48 -26.75
N GLU A 373 50.86 6.26 -27.92
CA GLU A 373 51.63 5.86 -29.10
C GLU A 373 50.89 6.24 -30.38
N THR A 374 51.66 6.89 -31.25
CA THR A 374 51.35 7.55 -32.51
C THR A 374 51.23 6.56 -33.67
N ILE A 375 50.24 6.76 -34.53
CA ILE A 375 50.14 6.10 -35.84
C ILE A 375 50.18 7.18 -36.93
N SER A 376 51.09 6.99 -37.88
CA SER A 376 51.30 7.80 -39.08
C SER A 376 50.25 7.48 -40.15
N ILE A 377 49.72 8.51 -40.83
CA ILE A 377 48.93 8.36 -42.05
C ILE A 377 49.38 9.46 -43.03
N GLU A 378 49.86 9.04 -44.20
CA GLU A 378 49.96 9.86 -45.42
C GLU A 378 48.78 9.55 -46.35
N ASP A 379 48.49 10.53 -47.21
CA ASP A 379 47.64 10.55 -48.42
C ASP A 379 46.16 10.97 -48.28
N ASP A 380 45.97 12.29 -48.46
CA ASP A 380 45.07 12.96 -49.42
C ASP A 380 43.69 12.36 -49.70
N LEU A 381 42.67 12.91 -49.03
CA LEU A 381 41.32 13.04 -49.60
C LEU A 381 40.71 14.39 -49.22
N LEU A 382 40.11 15.04 -50.24
CA LEU A 382 39.58 16.39 -50.26
C LEU A 382 38.69 16.74 -49.05
N PHE A 383 38.93 17.90 -48.46
CA PHE A 383 38.02 18.56 -47.54
C PHE A 383 36.81 19.11 -48.31
N ASP A 384 35.64 18.51 -48.11
CA ASP A 384 34.36 19.20 -48.28
C ASP A 384 34.12 20.05 -47.02
N GLU A 385 34.33 21.36 -47.14
CA GLU A 385 34.19 22.34 -46.06
C GLU A 385 32.72 22.74 -45.79
N ASP A 386 31.76 21.83 -46.05
CA ASP A 386 30.31 22.08 -45.93
C ASP A 386 29.57 21.11 -44.97
N LEU A 387 30.27 20.28 -44.20
CA LEU A 387 29.66 19.33 -43.24
C LEU A 387 29.84 19.68 -41.76
N LEU A 388 29.99 20.96 -41.44
CA LEU A 388 29.89 21.48 -40.06
C LEU A 388 28.75 22.49 -39.94
N SER A 389 27.53 22.06 -40.25
CA SER A 389 26.36 22.68 -39.61
C SER A 389 26.43 22.34 -38.11
N PRO A 390 26.29 23.30 -37.18
CA PRO A 390 26.19 22.94 -35.77
C PRO A 390 25.01 22.00 -35.63
N SER A 391 25.25 20.78 -35.15
CA SER A 391 24.18 19.88 -34.78
C SER A 391 23.22 20.67 -33.90
N LYS A 392 21.98 20.82 -34.35
CA LYS A 392 20.90 21.27 -33.47
C LYS A 392 20.89 20.26 -32.33
N PHE A 393 21.49 20.63 -31.20
CA PHE A 393 21.14 20.01 -29.93
C PHE A 393 19.65 20.31 -29.79
N GLU A 394 18.80 19.33 -30.10
CA GLU A 394 17.40 19.41 -29.71
C GLU A 394 17.41 19.57 -28.19
N GLU A 395 17.00 20.76 -27.70
CA GLU A 395 16.84 20.98 -26.27
C GLU A 395 15.86 19.91 -25.78
N GLU A 396 16.37 18.96 -24.99
CA GLU A 396 15.54 17.96 -24.34
C GLU A 396 14.50 18.70 -23.48
N GLU A 397 13.24 18.59 -23.88
CA GLU A 397 12.15 19.23 -23.16
C GLU A 397 11.92 18.42 -21.88
N PHE A 398 12.04 19.06 -20.72
CA PHE A 398 11.86 18.38 -19.43
C PHE A 398 10.49 18.68 -18.84
N GLU A 399 9.77 17.63 -18.46
CA GLU A 399 8.60 17.74 -17.58
C GLU A 399 9.07 17.73 -16.12
N GLU A 400 8.78 18.79 -15.37
CA GLU A 400 8.98 18.86 -13.92
C GLU A 400 7.66 18.59 -13.19
N THR A 401 7.61 17.49 -12.43
CA THR A 401 6.48 17.14 -11.56
C THR A 401 6.99 16.69 -10.20
N SER A 402 6.10 16.54 -9.22
CA SER A 402 6.45 16.00 -7.90
C SER A 402 5.82 14.63 -7.69
N LEU A 403 6.48 13.78 -6.92
CA LEU A 403 5.98 12.43 -6.62
C LEU A 403 4.55 12.45 -6.07
N LEU A 404 4.25 13.34 -5.11
CA LEU A 404 2.92 13.41 -4.50
C LEU A 404 1.84 13.85 -5.49
N ILE A 405 2.18 14.67 -6.49
CA ILE A 405 1.26 15.04 -7.57
C ILE A 405 0.92 13.81 -8.44
N GLU A 406 1.91 13.00 -8.80
CA GLU A 406 1.70 11.79 -9.61
C GLU A 406 0.87 10.73 -8.88
N LYS A 407 1.07 10.61 -7.57
CA LYS A 407 0.23 9.79 -6.71
C LYS A 407 -1.20 10.32 -6.62
N LEU A 408 -1.37 11.64 -6.51
CA LEU A 408 -2.70 12.25 -6.53
C LEU A 408 -3.41 11.98 -7.86
N LYS A 409 -2.73 12.08 -9.01
CA LYS A 409 -3.32 11.70 -10.32
C LYS A 409 -3.87 10.27 -10.29
N THR A 410 -3.12 9.33 -9.71
CA THR A 410 -3.53 7.92 -9.58
C THR A 410 -4.77 7.75 -8.70
N VAL A 411 -4.81 8.42 -7.55
CA VAL A 411 -5.96 8.40 -6.63
C VAL A 411 -7.20 9.06 -7.25
N ILE A 412 -7.02 10.18 -7.95
CA ILE A 412 -8.13 10.87 -8.64
C ILE A 412 -8.67 10.02 -9.79
N ASN A 413 -7.81 9.29 -10.52
CA ASN A 413 -8.25 8.34 -11.54
C ASN A 413 -9.16 7.24 -10.95
N TYR A 414 -8.77 6.64 -9.81
CA TYR A 414 -9.65 5.70 -9.09
C TYR A 414 -11.00 6.32 -8.75
N PHE A 415 -11.02 7.54 -8.23
CA PHE A 415 -12.25 8.25 -7.89
C PHE A 415 -13.14 8.52 -9.12
N ASN A 416 -12.55 8.92 -10.25
CA ASN A 416 -13.27 9.13 -11.50
C ASN A 416 -13.95 7.83 -11.97
N LEU A 417 -13.21 6.71 -11.98
CA LEU A 417 -13.74 5.40 -12.39
C LEU A 417 -14.84 4.91 -11.45
N MET A 418 -14.64 5.03 -10.15
CA MET A 418 -15.67 4.64 -9.18
C MET A 418 -16.93 5.49 -9.30
N ALA A 419 -16.80 6.79 -9.53
CA ALA A 419 -17.96 7.65 -9.78
C ALA A 419 -18.71 7.23 -11.05
N GLU A 420 -17.99 6.93 -12.14
CA GLU A 420 -18.58 6.40 -13.37
C GLU A 420 -19.34 5.09 -13.11
N TYR A 421 -18.73 4.12 -12.41
CA TYR A 421 -19.37 2.85 -12.08
C TYR A 421 -20.62 3.04 -11.23
N ILE A 422 -20.59 3.95 -10.25
CA ILE A 422 -21.74 4.25 -9.40
C ILE A 422 -22.86 4.91 -10.20
N LEU A 423 -22.54 5.92 -11.02
CA LEU A 423 -23.53 6.65 -11.82
C LEU A 423 -24.20 5.74 -12.85
N ASN A 424 -23.48 4.75 -13.37
CA ASN A 424 -23.98 3.78 -14.33
C ASN A 424 -24.61 2.53 -13.68
N ASN A 425 -24.69 2.46 -12.34
CA ASN A 425 -25.11 1.25 -11.60
C ASN A 425 -24.39 -0.03 -12.07
N ASN A 426 -23.09 0.08 -12.36
CA ASN A 426 -22.29 -1.05 -12.79
C ASN A 426 -22.14 -2.05 -11.61
N SER A 427 -22.43 -3.34 -11.84
CA SER A 427 -22.38 -4.38 -10.82
C SER A 427 -21.02 -4.54 -10.13
N ILE A 428 -19.93 -4.06 -10.76
CA ILE A 428 -18.58 -4.08 -10.17
C ILE A 428 -18.49 -3.36 -8.82
N ILE A 429 -19.40 -2.41 -8.54
CA ILE A 429 -19.43 -1.67 -7.28
C ILE A 429 -19.82 -2.56 -6.09
N ASP A 430 -20.56 -3.64 -6.34
CA ASP A 430 -21.06 -4.58 -5.32
C ASP A 430 -20.15 -5.80 -5.12
N GLU A 431 -19.18 -5.98 -6.00
CA GLU A 431 -18.17 -7.01 -5.85
C GLU A 431 -17.32 -6.76 -4.59
N LYS A 432 -16.86 -7.86 -3.97
CA LYS A 432 -16.23 -7.85 -2.65
C LYS A 432 -14.72 -7.97 -2.73
N VAL A 433 -14.04 -7.21 -1.90
CA VAL A 433 -12.60 -7.26 -1.63
C VAL A 433 -12.42 -7.74 -0.19
N SER A 434 -11.59 -8.76 0.02
CA SER A 434 -11.28 -9.27 1.37
C SER A 434 -9.85 -8.93 1.79
N PHE A 435 -9.68 -8.68 3.08
CA PHE A 435 -8.42 -8.46 3.78
C PHE A 435 -8.38 -9.46 4.93
N GLU A 436 -7.45 -10.40 4.88
CA GLU A 436 -7.36 -11.53 5.80
C GLU A 436 -6.02 -11.48 6.51
N ARG A 437 -6.03 -11.23 7.82
CA ARG A 437 -4.83 -11.38 8.66
C ARG A 437 -4.64 -12.87 8.90
N LYS A 438 -3.45 -13.36 8.57
CA LYS A 438 -3.04 -14.75 8.78
C LYS A 438 -1.96 -14.78 9.85
N VAL A 439 -2.15 -15.63 10.86
CA VAL A 439 -1.22 -15.84 11.95
C VAL A 439 -0.73 -17.27 11.88
N LEU A 440 0.58 -17.44 11.71
CA LEU A 440 1.19 -18.75 11.80
C LEU A 440 1.24 -19.18 13.27
N LEU A 441 0.59 -20.31 13.58
CA LEU A 441 0.36 -20.79 14.96
C LEU A 441 1.66 -20.94 15.79
N ASP A 442 1.46 -20.77 17.09
CA ASP A 442 2.30 -20.09 18.07
C ASP A 442 3.30 -21.00 18.84
N ASP A 443 3.71 -22.15 18.29
CA ASP A 443 4.84 -22.91 18.86
C ASP A 443 6.07 -22.75 17.97
N SER A 444 7.02 -21.93 18.41
CA SER A 444 8.33 -21.82 17.77
C SER A 444 8.99 -23.19 17.59
N LYS A 445 8.69 -24.16 18.47
CA LYS A 445 9.18 -25.54 18.34
C LYS A 445 8.53 -26.29 17.18
N ASP A 446 7.28 -26.01 16.84
CA ASP A 446 6.64 -26.63 15.70
C ASP A 446 7.21 -26.08 14.39
N MET A 447 7.56 -24.79 14.36
CA MET A 447 8.30 -24.20 13.24
C MET A 447 9.72 -24.74 13.10
N ASP A 448 10.45 -24.88 14.20
CA ASP A 448 11.79 -25.49 14.21
C ASP A 448 11.72 -26.95 13.73
N LYS A 449 10.73 -27.74 14.19
CA LYS A 449 10.48 -29.10 13.69
C LYS A 449 10.14 -29.09 12.21
N MET A 450 9.33 -28.13 11.74
CA MET A 450 8.91 -28.06 10.35
C MET A 450 10.09 -27.74 9.43
N PHE A 451 10.98 -26.84 9.85
CA PHE A 451 12.23 -26.57 9.15
C PHE A 451 13.17 -27.78 9.16
N GLN A 452 13.33 -28.45 10.31
CA GLN A 452 14.11 -29.69 10.41
C GLN A 452 13.59 -30.78 9.46
N ASN A 453 12.26 -30.97 9.42
CA ASN A 453 11.58 -31.93 8.55
C ASN A 453 11.53 -31.46 7.07
N SER A 454 11.81 -30.19 6.77
CA SER A 454 11.82 -29.69 5.39
C SER A 454 12.98 -30.25 4.55
N SER A 455 14.03 -30.74 5.22
CA SER A 455 15.19 -31.39 4.57
C SER A 455 14.83 -32.65 3.76
N GLU A 456 13.63 -33.22 3.98
CA GLU A 456 13.10 -34.36 3.24
C GLU A 456 12.25 -33.95 2.02
N LYS A 457 12.00 -32.64 1.82
CA LYS A 457 11.21 -32.12 0.69
C LYS A 457 12.11 -31.69 -0.45
N LEU A 458 11.71 -32.04 -1.68
CA LEU A 458 12.35 -31.51 -2.89
C LEU A 458 12.03 -30.01 -3.03
N LEU A 459 13.01 -29.26 -3.55
CA LEU A 459 12.78 -27.87 -3.96
C LEU A 459 11.75 -27.84 -5.11
N SER A 460 10.84 -26.87 -5.05
CA SER A 460 9.84 -26.63 -6.10
C SER A 460 10.49 -26.11 -7.39
N ASN A 461 9.75 -26.18 -8.49
CA ASN A 461 10.14 -25.51 -9.74
C ASN A 461 10.28 -24.00 -9.54
N ILE A 462 11.32 -23.42 -10.12
CA ILE A 462 11.60 -21.99 -10.09
C ILE A 462 11.75 -21.50 -11.52
N GLU A 463 11.05 -20.41 -11.85
CA GLU A 463 11.28 -19.64 -13.06
C GLU A 463 11.86 -18.27 -12.67
N ILE A 464 12.97 -17.89 -13.31
CA ILE A 464 13.63 -16.60 -13.07
C ILE A 464 13.59 -15.80 -14.37
N ARG A 465 13.11 -14.57 -14.28
CA ARG A 465 13.12 -13.58 -15.37
C ARG A 465 13.92 -12.36 -14.92
N ASP A 466 14.75 -11.83 -15.80
CA ASP A 466 15.58 -10.64 -15.56
C ASP A 466 14.89 -9.33 -15.96
N ASN A 467 13.71 -9.44 -16.58
CA ASN A 467 12.87 -8.34 -17.00
C ASN A 467 11.40 -8.59 -16.58
N GLY A 468 10.62 -7.51 -16.62
CA GLY A 468 9.21 -7.52 -16.24
C GLY A 468 8.95 -7.19 -14.77
N THR A 469 7.67 -7.13 -14.44
CA THR A 469 7.16 -6.82 -13.10
C THR A 469 6.24 -7.94 -12.61
N ILE A 470 6.02 -8.01 -11.30
CA ILE A 470 5.10 -8.99 -10.70
C ILE A 470 3.69 -8.75 -11.24
N GLU A 471 3.24 -7.50 -11.34
CA GLU A 471 1.90 -7.12 -11.77
C GLU A 471 1.61 -7.33 -13.25
N ASP A 472 2.62 -7.31 -14.12
CA ASP A 472 2.44 -7.41 -15.57
C ASP A 472 2.89 -8.75 -16.16
N ASN A 473 3.85 -9.44 -15.53
CA ASN A 473 4.50 -10.62 -16.12
C ASN A 473 4.32 -11.92 -15.32
N SER A 474 3.35 -11.96 -14.41
CA SER A 474 2.97 -13.19 -13.73
C SER A 474 2.16 -14.13 -14.63
N PRO A 475 2.19 -15.45 -14.41
CA PRO A 475 1.35 -16.40 -15.14
C PRO A 475 -0.14 -16.04 -15.00
N HIS A 476 -0.85 -15.96 -16.13
CA HIS A 476 -2.28 -15.64 -16.19
C HIS A 476 -3.18 -16.78 -15.67
N THR A 477 -3.13 -17.03 -14.36
CA THR A 477 -3.92 -18.08 -13.69
C THR A 477 -4.37 -17.67 -12.29
N LEU A 478 -5.55 -18.15 -11.90
CA LEU A 478 -6.11 -17.97 -10.56
C LEU A 478 -5.32 -18.71 -9.46
N ASP A 479 -4.47 -19.66 -9.85
CA ASP A 479 -3.56 -20.38 -8.95
C ASP A 479 -2.32 -19.55 -8.58
N CYS A 480 -2.18 -18.31 -9.09
CA CYS A 480 -1.07 -17.40 -8.82
C CYS A 480 -1.45 -16.29 -7.83
N CYS A 481 -0.53 -15.99 -6.90
CA CYS A 481 -0.59 -14.79 -6.06
C CYS A 481 0.67 -13.93 -6.23
N HIS A 482 0.51 -12.64 -5.95
CA HIS A 482 1.56 -11.64 -6.04
C HIS A 482 2.08 -11.32 -4.63
N VAL A 483 3.40 -11.32 -4.44
CA VAL A 483 4.00 -10.87 -3.19
C VAL A 483 4.11 -9.34 -3.20
N ASP A 484 3.60 -8.73 -2.14
CA ASP A 484 3.84 -7.33 -1.77
C ASP A 484 5.00 -7.28 -0.77
N PHE A 485 6.03 -6.51 -1.11
CA PHE A 485 7.24 -6.31 -0.30
C PHE A 485 6.94 -5.29 0.78
N ALA A 486 6.12 -5.72 1.73
CA ALA A 486 5.40 -4.84 2.61
C ALA A 486 6.31 -4.18 3.67
N ASN A 487 5.84 -3.06 4.20
CA ASN A 487 6.20 -2.62 5.52
C ASN A 487 5.30 -3.31 6.55
N LYS A 488 5.81 -3.59 7.76
CA LYS A 488 4.96 -4.10 8.86
C LYS A 488 3.76 -3.20 9.13
N MET A 489 3.89 -1.88 8.90
CA MET A 489 2.80 -0.94 8.81
C MET A 489 2.30 -0.91 7.37
N LEU A 490 1.28 -1.71 7.07
CA LEU A 490 0.74 -1.96 5.73
C LEU A 490 0.68 -0.71 4.83
N GLY A 491 1.11 -0.84 3.59
CA GLY A 491 1.13 0.22 2.58
C GLY A 491 2.24 1.26 2.80
N GLY A 492 3.13 1.04 3.77
CA GLY A 492 4.31 1.86 4.03
C GLY A 492 4.08 3.37 3.92
N GLY A 493 4.81 4.01 3.01
CA GLY A 493 4.77 5.42 2.70
C GLY A 493 3.79 5.82 1.60
N VAL A 494 2.73 5.03 1.30
CA VAL A 494 1.86 5.27 0.13
C VAL A 494 1.19 6.64 0.14
N LEU A 495 0.81 7.13 1.32
CA LEU A 495 0.23 8.48 1.52
C LEU A 495 1.30 9.57 1.74
N GLY A 496 2.58 9.26 1.53
CA GLY A 496 3.71 10.17 1.66
C GLY A 496 4.76 9.93 0.57
N ASN A 497 6.04 10.02 0.92
CA ASN A 497 7.13 10.00 -0.07
C ASN A 497 7.63 8.60 -0.48
N GLY A 498 7.06 7.51 0.07
CA GLY A 498 7.45 6.15 -0.34
C GLY A 498 6.86 5.82 -1.71
N ALA A 499 7.65 5.37 -2.67
CA ALA A 499 7.14 4.99 -4.00
C ALA A 499 7.92 3.81 -4.55
N VAL A 500 8.19 2.84 -3.69
CA VAL A 500 8.83 1.58 -4.07
C VAL A 500 7.74 0.53 -4.32
N GLN A 501 8.09 -0.75 -4.35
CA GLN A 501 7.18 -1.81 -4.82
C GLN A 501 5.82 -1.83 -4.09
N GLU A 502 5.78 -1.77 -2.76
CA GLU A 502 4.53 -1.77 -1.97
C GLU A 502 3.65 -0.56 -2.30
N GLU A 503 4.21 0.65 -2.26
CA GLU A 503 3.40 1.85 -2.49
C GLU A 503 2.91 1.95 -3.93
N ILE A 504 3.73 1.53 -4.91
CA ILE A 504 3.31 1.46 -6.31
C ILE A 504 2.14 0.48 -6.46
N ARG A 505 2.25 -0.71 -5.87
CA ARG A 505 1.17 -1.71 -5.88
C ARG A 505 -0.10 -1.16 -5.27
N PHE A 506 -0.01 -0.47 -4.13
CA PHE A 506 -1.17 0.14 -3.46
C PHE A 506 -1.74 1.34 -4.21
N LEU A 507 -0.97 2.03 -5.06
CA LEU A 507 -1.47 3.10 -5.91
C LEU A 507 -2.25 2.54 -7.09
N ILE A 508 -1.67 1.60 -7.84
CA ILE A 508 -2.33 1.03 -9.02
C ILE A 508 -3.53 0.14 -8.65
N ASN A 509 -3.48 -0.54 -7.50
CA ASN A 509 -4.61 -1.21 -6.85
C ASN A 509 -5.11 -0.34 -5.68
N THR A 510 -5.65 0.85 -5.97
CA THR A 510 -5.98 1.90 -4.98
C THR A 510 -6.83 1.42 -3.80
N GLU A 511 -7.65 0.38 -4.01
CA GLU A 511 -8.44 -0.27 -2.96
C GLU A 511 -7.58 -0.81 -1.80
N CYS A 512 -6.34 -1.24 -2.04
CA CYS A 512 -5.43 -1.73 -1.01
C CYS A 512 -5.17 -0.70 0.10
N ILE A 513 -5.22 0.61 -0.23
CA ILE A 513 -4.99 1.70 0.74
C ILE A 513 -5.95 1.60 1.93
N ILE A 514 -7.17 1.06 1.74
CA ILE A 514 -8.14 0.97 2.83
C ILE A 514 -7.74 -0.03 3.92
N GLY A 515 -6.88 -1.02 3.62
CA GLY A 515 -6.35 -1.95 4.62
C GLY A 515 -5.66 -1.23 5.79
N ARG A 516 -5.06 -0.05 5.51
CA ARG A 516 -4.46 0.85 6.51
C ARG A 516 -5.44 1.30 7.60
N LEU A 517 -6.74 1.33 7.28
CA LEU A 517 -7.78 1.76 8.22
C LEU A 517 -7.97 0.75 9.36
N PHE A 518 -7.81 -0.54 9.12
CA PHE A 518 -8.18 -1.56 10.10
C PHE A 518 -7.10 -2.61 10.37
N THR A 519 -5.96 -2.59 9.67
CA THR A 519 -4.86 -3.52 9.93
C THR A 519 -3.85 -2.94 10.92
N GLU A 520 -3.72 -3.56 12.10
CA GLU A 520 -2.63 -3.28 13.03
C GLU A 520 -1.30 -3.76 12.44
N GLU A 521 -0.16 -3.17 12.83
CA GLU A 521 1.16 -3.59 12.35
C GLU A 521 1.36 -5.11 12.46
N LEU A 522 2.05 -5.71 11.49
CA LEU A 522 2.32 -7.15 11.45
C LEU A 522 3.46 -7.52 12.40
N ASP A 523 3.27 -8.56 13.22
CA ASP A 523 4.32 -9.23 13.99
C ASP A 523 5.04 -10.28 13.14
N ASP A 524 6.15 -10.82 13.63
CA ASP A 524 7.04 -11.74 12.90
C ASP A 524 6.37 -13.04 12.39
N ASN A 525 5.25 -13.45 12.99
CA ASN A 525 4.46 -14.63 12.61
C ASN A 525 3.20 -14.31 11.81
N GLU A 526 3.05 -13.08 11.31
CA GLU A 526 1.80 -12.64 10.69
C GLU A 526 1.99 -12.15 9.25
N THR A 527 0.98 -12.33 8.42
CA THR A 527 0.89 -11.73 7.09
C THR A 527 -0.51 -11.20 6.83
N LEU A 528 -0.67 -10.39 5.79
CA LEU A 528 -1.99 -9.97 5.31
C LEU A 528 -2.19 -10.45 3.88
N LEU A 529 -3.31 -11.12 3.64
CA LEU A 529 -3.75 -11.53 2.32
C LEU A 529 -4.89 -10.62 1.85
N ILE A 530 -4.73 -10.00 0.69
CA ILE A 530 -5.74 -9.14 0.07
C ILE A 530 -6.25 -9.82 -1.19
N ARG A 531 -7.55 -10.06 -1.29
CA ARG A 531 -8.15 -10.74 -2.46
C ARG A 531 -9.06 -9.80 -3.23
N ASN A 532 -9.08 -10.00 -4.55
CA ASN A 532 -9.98 -9.34 -5.49
C ASN A 532 -9.83 -7.80 -5.53
N THR A 533 -8.65 -7.23 -5.29
CA THR A 533 -8.45 -5.80 -5.60
C THR A 533 -8.25 -5.61 -7.10
N LYS A 534 -8.92 -4.61 -7.67
CA LYS A 534 -8.76 -4.30 -9.10
C LYS A 534 -7.56 -3.36 -9.30
N ARG A 535 -6.90 -3.47 -10.44
CA ARG A 535 -5.96 -2.45 -10.91
C ARG A 535 -6.73 -1.36 -11.68
N PHE A 536 -6.50 -0.10 -11.32
CA PHE A 536 -7.19 1.06 -11.88
C PHE A 536 -6.27 1.93 -12.76
N SER A 537 -4.97 1.85 -12.55
CA SER A 537 -4.01 2.76 -13.18
C SER A 537 -2.80 2.03 -13.77
N THR A 538 -2.29 2.58 -14.87
CA THR A 538 -0.96 2.29 -15.40
C THR A 538 0.05 3.28 -14.85
N TYR A 539 1.32 2.87 -14.84
CA TYR A 539 2.40 3.70 -14.34
C TYR A 539 3.70 3.44 -15.11
N GLU A 540 4.68 4.30 -14.90
CA GLU A 540 6.08 4.04 -15.23
C GLU A 540 6.98 4.55 -14.10
N GLY A 541 8.27 4.20 -14.18
CA GLY A 541 9.27 4.65 -13.22
C GLY A 541 9.17 3.96 -11.86
N TYR A 542 10.06 4.35 -10.95
CA TYR A 542 10.20 3.74 -9.63
C TYR A 542 10.76 4.77 -8.64
N SER A 543 10.33 4.71 -7.37
CA SER A 543 10.69 5.71 -6.36
C SER A 543 10.34 7.12 -6.85
N TYR A 544 11.24 8.08 -6.74
CA TYR A 544 11.02 9.47 -7.16
C TYR A 544 10.72 9.64 -8.67
N SER A 545 11.05 8.65 -9.52
CA SER A 545 10.71 8.70 -10.95
C SER A 545 9.32 8.13 -11.27
N TYR A 546 8.55 7.66 -10.28
CA TYR A 546 7.19 7.18 -10.48
C TYR A 546 6.32 8.22 -11.20
N ARG A 547 5.60 7.80 -12.23
CA ARG A 547 4.62 8.60 -12.97
C ARG A 547 3.34 7.83 -13.18
N TYR A 548 2.22 8.52 -13.04
CA TYR A 548 0.94 8.03 -13.52
C TYR A 548 0.90 8.14 -15.05
N THR A 549 0.56 7.06 -15.75
CA THR A 549 0.54 7.06 -17.23
C THR A 549 -0.86 6.89 -17.83
N GLY A 550 -1.87 6.55 -17.03
CA GLY A 550 -3.25 6.45 -17.51
C GLY A 550 -4.12 5.46 -16.74
N THR A 551 -5.33 5.27 -17.24
CA THR A 551 -6.27 4.25 -16.76
C THR A 551 -5.81 2.87 -17.21
N TYR A 552 -5.93 1.89 -16.31
CA TYR A 552 -5.75 0.48 -16.67
C TYR A 552 -7.02 -0.04 -17.35
N ASP A 553 -6.93 -0.34 -18.64
CA ASP A 553 -8.04 -0.90 -19.43
C ASP A 553 -7.88 -2.40 -19.61
N GLU A 554 -8.61 -3.19 -18.82
CA GLU A 554 -8.55 -4.65 -18.86
C GLU A 554 -8.97 -5.28 -20.20
N ASN A 555 -9.54 -4.49 -21.13
CA ASN A 555 -9.85 -4.94 -22.48
C ASN A 555 -8.64 -4.85 -23.43
N CYS A 556 -7.54 -4.23 -23.01
CA CYS A 556 -6.30 -4.20 -23.79
C CYS A 556 -5.64 -5.59 -23.78
N GLU A 557 -5.23 -6.10 -24.95
CA GLU A 557 -4.65 -7.45 -25.11
C GLU A 557 -3.43 -7.71 -24.20
N ASN A 558 -2.71 -6.66 -23.81
CA ASN A 558 -1.51 -6.77 -22.97
C ASN A 558 -1.81 -6.75 -21.47
N PHE A 559 -3.08 -6.61 -21.06
CA PHE A 559 -3.49 -6.44 -19.67
C PHE A 559 -4.26 -7.65 -19.16
N SER A 560 -3.94 -8.06 -17.94
CA SER A 560 -4.58 -9.19 -17.28
C SER A 560 -5.94 -8.77 -16.72
N THR A 561 -6.97 -9.56 -16.98
CA THR A 561 -8.30 -9.43 -16.34
C THR A 561 -8.34 -10.07 -14.94
N ILE A 562 -7.27 -10.78 -14.54
CA ILE A 562 -7.20 -11.49 -13.27
C ILE A 562 -6.85 -10.53 -12.13
N ASN A 563 -7.72 -10.48 -11.11
CA ASN A 563 -7.43 -9.83 -9.83
C ASN A 563 -6.64 -10.78 -8.92
N TYR A 564 -5.31 -10.83 -9.12
CA TYR A 564 -4.42 -11.69 -8.34
C TYR A 564 -4.49 -11.39 -6.84
N PRO A 565 -4.60 -12.41 -5.97
CA PRO A 565 -4.40 -12.24 -4.53
C PRO A 565 -3.02 -11.63 -4.25
N ILE A 566 -2.97 -10.70 -3.30
CA ILE A 566 -1.75 -10.00 -2.87
C ILE A 566 -1.40 -10.46 -1.46
N ILE A 567 -0.17 -10.95 -1.27
CA ILE A 567 0.35 -11.35 0.05
C ILE A 567 1.32 -10.28 0.53
N ALA A 568 0.94 -9.51 1.55
CA ALA A 568 1.81 -8.55 2.20
C ALA A 568 2.76 -9.28 3.18
N ILE A 569 4.06 -9.25 2.86
CA ILE A 569 5.13 -9.88 3.63
C ILE A 569 6.18 -8.83 3.94
N ASP A 570 6.38 -8.50 5.22
CA ASP A 570 7.39 -7.54 5.65
C ASP A 570 8.73 -8.19 5.95
N ALA A 571 9.81 -7.72 5.31
CA ALA A 571 11.18 -8.15 5.59
C ALA A 571 11.86 -7.26 6.65
N LEU A 572 12.85 -7.79 7.37
CA LEU A 572 13.66 -6.99 8.29
C LEU A 572 14.58 -6.04 7.52
N ASN A 573 14.63 -4.78 7.97
CA ASN A 573 15.54 -3.79 7.42
C ASN A 573 16.90 -3.79 8.16
N PHE A 574 17.83 -4.62 7.70
CA PHE A 574 19.18 -4.75 8.27
C PHE A 574 20.09 -3.51 8.09
N ASN A 575 19.64 -2.51 7.32
CA ASN A 575 20.33 -1.23 7.17
C ASN A 575 19.91 -0.19 8.22
N SER A 576 19.02 -0.57 9.14
CA SER A 576 18.44 0.35 10.12
C SER A 576 18.51 -0.20 11.55
N ALA A 577 18.33 0.66 12.54
CA ALA A 577 18.19 0.22 13.92
C ALA A 577 17.00 -0.75 14.06
N PRO A 578 17.10 -1.81 14.88
CA PRO A 578 18.13 -2.06 15.90
C PRO A 578 19.37 -2.84 15.40
N PHE A 579 19.48 -3.13 14.11
CA PHE A 579 20.60 -3.90 13.55
C PHE A 579 21.88 -3.07 13.54
N ARG A 580 23.01 -3.73 13.82
CA ARG A 580 24.32 -3.06 13.87
C ARG A 580 25.06 -3.16 12.54
N SER A 581 24.69 -4.13 11.72
CA SER A 581 25.35 -4.40 10.44
C SER A 581 24.40 -5.11 9.48
N PRO A 582 24.48 -4.85 8.17
CA PRO A 582 23.80 -5.65 7.16
C PRO A 582 24.12 -7.14 7.25
N PHE A 583 25.29 -7.51 7.78
CA PHE A 583 25.67 -8.91 8.02
C PHE A 583 24.86 -9.60 9.12
N ASP A 584 24.09 -8.85 9.92
CA ASP A 584 23.19 -9.43 10.91
C ASP A 584 22.19 -10.38 10.24
N GLN A 585 21.83 -10.18 8.96
CA GLN A 585 20.92 -11.06 8.20
C GLN A 585 21.36 -12.54 8.17
N PHE A 586 22.66 -12.82 8.28
CA PHE A 586 23.19 -14.18 8.27
C PHE A 586 23.15 -14.88 9.64
N LYS A 587 22.70 -14.19 10.69
CA LYS A 587 22.54 -14.83 12.01
C LYS A 587 21.33 -15.75 11.97
N ALA A 588 21.50 -16.98 12.48
CA ALA A 588 20.48 -18.03 12.46
C ALA A 588 19.07 -17.58 12.87
N LYS A 589 18.96 -16.77 13.94
CA LYS A 589 17.67 -16.25 14.40
C LYS A 589 16.94 -15.35 13.38
N TYR A 590 17.68 -14.60 12.56
CA TYR A 590 17.10 -13.70 11.57
C TYR A 590 16.79 -14.43 10.27
N ILE A 591 17.65 -15.38 9.86
CA ILE A 591 17.32 -16.34 8.79
C ILE A 591 16.01 -17.06 9.12
N GLN A 592 15.88 -17.59 10.35
CA GLN A 592 14.67 -18.29 10.78
C GLN A 592 13.43 -17.37 10.76
N ARG A 593 13.57 -16.11 11.19
CA ARG A 593 12.50 -15.11 11.13
C ARG A 593 12.00 -14.93 9.70
N GLU A 594 12.91 -14.69 8.74
CA GLU A 594 12.49 -14.46 7.35
C GLU A 594 11.85 -15.69 6.73
N ILE A 595 12.39 -16.89 6.99
CA ILE A 595 11.78 -18.15 6.53
C ILE A 595 10.36 -18.31 7.09
N ASN A 596 10.17 -18.07 8.39
CA ASN A 596 8.86 -18.21 9.04
C ASN A 596 7.85 -17.19 8.49
N LYS A 597 8.28 -15.94 8.31
CA LYS A 597 7.48 -14.86 7.73
C LYS A 597 7.03 -15.19 6.31
N ILE A 598 7.95 -15.63 5.46
CA ILE A 598 7.66 -16.03 4.08
C ILE A 598 6.72 -17.25 4.07
N TYR A 599 7.01 -18.24 4.91
CA TYR A 599 6.18 -19.44 5.02
C TYR A 599 4.75 -19.13 5.45
N CYS A 600 4.56 -18.26 6.45
CA CYS A 600 3.25 -17.75 6.87
C CYS A 600 2.47 -17.19 5.68
N GLY A 601 3.10 -16.33 4.87
CA GLY A 601 2.50 -15.75 3.67
C GLY A 601 2.09 -16.80 2.65
N PHE A 602 2.98 -17.74 2.34
CA PHE A 602 2.74 -18.71 1.27
C PHE A 602 1.67 -19.72 1.65
N ILE A 603 1.75 -20.29 2.86
CA ILE A 603 0.75 -21.27 3.29
C ILE A 603 -0.62 -20.64 3.51
N GLY A 604 -0.67 -19.38 3.96
CA GLY A 604 -1.93 -18.65 4.16
C GLY A 604 -2.63 -18.22 2.87
N SER A 605 -1.99 -18.34 1.71
CA SER A 605 -2.51 -17.86 0.43
C SER A 605 -3.37 -18.86 -0.34
N ASP A 606 -3.20 -20.17 -0.07
CA ASP A 606 -3.74 -21.30 -0.84
C ASP A 606 -3.34 -21.33 -2.34
N CYS A 607 -2.43 -20.45 -2.79
CA CYS A 607 -1.98 -20.38 -4.17
C CYS A 607 -0.84 -21.37 -4.44
N LYS A 608 -0.82 -21.96 -5.64
CA LYS A 608 0.23 -22.92 -6.04
C LYS A 608 1.44 -22.23 -6.67
N ILE A 609 1.24 -21.04 -7.22
CA ILE A 609 2.27 -20.25 -7.88
C ILE A 609 2.44 -18.94 -7.11
N ILE A 610 3.67 -18.67 -6.69
CA ILE A 610 4.04 -17.41 -6.04
C ILE A 610 4.84 -16.57 -7.04
N SER A 611 4.33 -15.38 -7.38
CA SER A 611 5.11 -14.38 -8.12
C SER A 611 5.74 -13.40 -7.16
N THR A 612 7.07 -13.36 -7.14
CA THR A 612 7.88 -12.61 -6.18
C THR A 612 9.17 -12.10 -6.82
N GLY A 613 10.06 -11.50 -6.04
CA GLY A 613 11.34 -10.98 -6.48
C GLY A 613 12.26 -10.67 -5.31
N ASN A 614 12.99 -9.55 -5.40
CA ASN A 614 13.98 -9.14 -4.40
C ASN A 614 13.32 -8.53 -3.14
N LEU A 615 12.63 -9.36 -2.35
CA LEU A 615 12.01 -8.98 -1.08
C LEU A 615 13.06 -8.44 -0.09
N GLY A 616 12.76 -7.28 0.53
CA GLY A 616 13.62 -6.65 1.54
C GLY A 616 14.79 -5.81 1.01
N LYS A 617 14.76 -5.46 -0.29
CA LYS A 617 15.80 -4.66 -0.95
C LYS A 617 15.61 -3.14 -0.81
#